data_AF-A0A955FTA5-F1
#
_entry.id   AF-A0A955FTA5-F1
#
_cell.length_a   1.000
_cell.length_b   1.000
_cell.length_c   1.000
_cell.angle_alpha   90.00
_cell.angle_beta   90.00
_cell.angle_gamma   90.00
#
_symmetry.space_group_name_H-M   'P 1'
#
loop_
_entity.id
_entity.type
_entity.pdbx_description
1 polymer ?
#
loop_
_entity_poly.entity_id
_entity_poly.type
_entity_poly.pdbx_seq_one_letter_code
_entity_poly.pdbx_strand_id
1 'polypeptide(L)'
;MSQKFRLETNYQPTGDQPTAIAQLVKGLENGEHEQTLLGVTGSGKTFTMANIIQNRQTPTLVLAHNKTLAAQLYSEFKAFFPDNEVHYFVSYFDYYQPEAYISSSDTYIEKDSK
;
A
#
# COMPACT_ATOMS: atom_id res chain seq x y z
N MET A 1 -5.13 22.01 -11.62
CA MET A 1 -5.86 21.69 -10.38
C MET A 1 -5.53 20.26 -10.01
N SER A 2 -5.12 20.00 -8.76
CA SER A 2 -4.88 18.61 -8.30
C SER A 2 -6.17 17.80 -8.45
N GLN A 3 -6.13 16.68 -9.16
CA GLN A 3 -7.23 15.72 -9.18
C GLN A 3 -7.51 15.27 -7.75
N LYS A 4 -8.79 15.30 -7.34
CA LYS A 4 -9.20 14.79 -6.03
C LYS A 4 -9.28 13.26 -6.08
N PHE A 5 -8.91 12.59 -5.00
CA PHE A 5 -9.15 11.15 -4.87
C PHE A 5 -10.65 10.90 -4.79
N ARG A 6 -11.17 10.03 -5.67
CA ARG A 6 -12.58 9.64 -5.75
C ARG A 6 -12.69 8.13 -5.62
N LEU A 7 -13.15 7.68 -4.45
CA LEU A 7 -13.44 6.29 -4.17
C LEU A 7 -14.73 5.89 -4.90
N GLU A 8 -14.60 4.99 -5.88
CA GLU A 8 -15.72 4.37 -6.58
C GLU A 8 -16.00 3.00 -5.98
N THR A 9 -17.22 2.80 -5.48
CA THR A 9 -17.62 1.57 -4.80
C THR A 9 -19.14 1.49 -4.70
N ASN A 10 -19.67 0.27 -4.75
CA ASN A 10 -21.08 -0.01 -4.41
C ASN A 10 -21.27 -0.30 -2.91
N TYR A 11 -20.17 -0.39 -2.16
CA TYR A 11 -20.17 -0.71 -0.74
C TYR A 11 -20.10 0.56 0.11
N GLN A 12 -20.78 0.55 1.25
CA GLN A 12 -20.61 1.56 2.28
C GLN A 12 -19.78 0.98 3.43
N PRO A 13 -19.02 1.80 4.16
CA PRO A 13 -18.35 1.34 5.38
C PRO A 13 -19.37 0.75 6.37
N THR A 14 -19.08 -0.44 6.89
CA THR A 14 -19.97 -1.17 7.81
C THR A 14 -19.22 -1.71 9.02
N GLY A 15 -19.96 -2.15 10.05
CA GLY A 15 -19.37 -2.62 11.30
C GLY A 15 -18.52 -1.54 11.97
N ASP A 16 -17.28 -1.87 12.33
CA ASP A 16 -16.35 -0.95 12.99
C ASP A 16 -15.63 0.01 12.02
N GLN A 17 -15.79 -0.18 10.69
CA GLN A 17 -15.08 0.63 9.69
C GLN A 17 -15.37 2.13 9.80
N PRO A 18 -16.64 2.61 9.94
CA PRO A 18 -16.92 4.05 10.04
C PRO A 18 -16.18 4.71 11.21
N THR A 19 -16.18 4.06 12.37
CA THR A 19 -15.51 4.54 13.57
C THR A 19 -13.99 4.57 13.38
N ALA A 20 -13.40 3.50 12.83
CA ALA A 20 -11.97 3.43 12.58
C ALA A 20 -11.51 4.51 11.57
N ILE A 21 -12.28 4.73 10.49
CA ILE A 21 -12.00 5.78 9.50
C ILE A 21 -12.02 7.15 10.18
N ALA A 22 -13.08 7.46 10.94
CA ALA A 22 -13.22 8.75 11.61
C ALA A 22 -12.09 9.02 12.61
N GLN A 23 -11.70 8.02 13.40
CA GLN A 23 -10.60 8.13 14.36
C GLN A 23 -9.26 8.40 13.66
N LEU A 24 -8.93 7.63 12.62
CA LEU A 24 -7.65 7.75 11.92
C LEU A 24 -7.55 9.06 11.14
N VAL A 25 -8.64 9.49 10.49
CA VAL A 25 -8.69 10.79 9.81
C VAL A 25 -8.50 11.94 10.81
N LYS A 26 -9.17 11.88 11.97
CA LYS A 26 -9.01 12.89 13.03
C LYS A 26 -7.58 12.94 13.56
N GLY A 27 -6.93 11.79 13.77
CA GLY A 27 -5.53 11.76 14.19
C GLY A 27 -4.63 12.46 13.17
N LEU A 28 -4.85 12.22 11.87
CA LEU A 28 -4.09 12.88 10.80
C LEU A 28 -4.33 14.40 10.78
N GLU A 29 -5.56 14.86 11.04
CA GLU A 29 -5.91 16.28 11.14
C GLU A 29 -5.27 16.95 12.36
N ASN A 30 -5.12 16.22 13.47
CA ASN A 30 -4.44 16.68 14.68
C ASN A 30 -2.91 16.71 14.54
N GLY A 31 -2.36 16.22 13.41
CA GLY A 31 -0.92 16.13 13.18
C GLY A 31 -0.26 14.90 13.81
N GLU A 32 -1.02 13.86 14.16
CA GLU A 32 -0.46 12.60 14.64
C GLU A 32 0.30 11.91 13.50
N HIS A 33 1.61 11.75 13.68
CA HIS A 33 2.49 11.17 12.66
C HIS A 33 2.39 9.64 12.56
N GLU A 34 2.07 8.96 13.66
CA GLU A 34 2.07 7.50 13.76
C GLU A 34 0.74 7.03 14.34
N GLN A 35 0.04 6.16 13.59
CA GLN A 35 -1.24 5.60 13.99
C GLN A 35 -1.33 4.14 13.54
N THR A 36 -2.02 3.30 14.31
CA THR A 36 -2.15 1.86 14.03
C THR A 36 -3.61 1.47 13.85
N LEU A 37 -3.95 0.91 12.68
CA LEU A 37 -5.24 0.26 12.44
C LEU A 37 -5.19 -1.21 12.92
N LEU A 38 -5.70 -1.49 14.11
CA LEU A 38 -5.86 -2.85 14.62
C LEU A 38 -7.12 -3.50 14.00
N GLY A 39 -6.95 -4.17 12.86
CA GLY A 39 -8.04 -4.85 12.16
C GLY A 39 -7.82 -6.36 12.03
N VAL A 40 -8.83 -7.16 12.34
CA VAL A 40 -8.83 -8.62 12.13
C VAL A 40 -8.77 -8.98 10.64
N THR A 41 -8.38 -10.21 10.30
CA THR A 41 -8.41 -10.70 8.92
C THR A 41 -9.86 -10.73 8.40
N GLY A 42 -10.07 -10.29 7.16
CA GLY A 42 -11.41 -10.24 6.56
C GLY A 42 -12.25 -9.00 6.90
N SER A 43 -11.78 -8.10 7.77
CA SER A 43 -12.54 -6.89 8.14
C SER A 43 -12.56 -5.77 7.09
N GLY A 44 -11.99 -5.98 5.90
CA GLY A 44 -11.95 -4.98 4.83
C GLY A 44 -10.93 -3.85 5.06
N LYS A 45 -9.75 -4.15 5.60
CA LYS A 45 -8.70 -3.16 5.89
C LYS A 45 -8.34 -2.28 4.69
N THR A 46 -8.23 -2.84 3.48
CA THR A 46 -7.93 -2.03 2.29
C THR A 46 -9.02 -1.00 2.01
N PHE A 47 -10.29 -1.38 2.17
CA PHE A 47 -11.42 -0.47 1.99
C PHE A 47 -11.44 0.64 3.04
N THR A 48 -11.12 0.32 4.30
CA THR A 48 -10.89 1.31 5.36
C THR A 48 -9.80 2.31 4.95
N MET A 49 -8.65 1.82 4.48
CA MET A 49 -7.55 2.68 4.03
C MET A 49 -7.92 3.54 2.81
N ALA A 50 -8.69 2.99 1.86
CA ALA A 50 -9.18 3.74 0.71
C ALA A 50 -10.08 4.92 1.14
N ASN A 51 -10.97 4.69 2.11
CA ASN A 51 -11.78 5.78 2.68
C ASN A 51 -10.90 6.85 3.34
N ILE A 52 -9.85 6.46 4.08
CA ILE A 52 -8.92 7.41 4.70
C ILE A 52 -8.21 8.25 3.64
N ILE A 53 -7.72 7.63 2.55
CA ILE A 53 -7.06 8.33 1.43
C ILE A 53 -8.02 9.32 0.77
N GLN A 54 -9.28 8.91 0.51
CA GLN A 54 -10.31 9.81 -0.01
C GLN A 54 -10.59 10.98 0.94
N ASN A 55 -10.65 10.77 2.25
CA ASN A 55 -10.93 11.87 3.18
C ASN A 55 -9.74 12.84 3.29
N ARG A 56 -8.52 12.29 3.37
CA ARG A 56 -7.30 13.10 3.61
C ARG A 56 -6.82 13.86 2.38
N GLN A 57 -7.15 13.37 1.17
CA GLN A 57 -6.80 13.99 -0.11
C GLN A 57 -5.30 14.24 -0.29
N THR A 58 -4.48 13.24 0.04
CA THR A 58 -3.01 13.32 -0.05
C THR A 58 -2.43 12.16 -0.86
N PRO A 59 -1.42 12.40 -1.72
CA PRO A 59 -0.63 11.33 -2.31
C PRO A 59 -0.12 10.38 -1.23
N THR A 60 -0.33 9.08 -1.43
CA THR A 60 -0.09 8.06 -0.41
C THR A 60 0.78 6.95 -0.96
N LEU A 61 1.80 6.56 -0.18
CA LEU A 61 2.64 5.40 -0.46
C LEU A 61 2.18 4.22 0.41
N VAL A 62 1.79 3.12 -0.23
CA VAL A 62 1.44 1.87 0.47
C VAL A 62 2.60 0.90 0.33
N LEU A 63 3.20 0.50 1.45
CA LEU A 63 4.30 -0.46 1.49
C LEU A 63 3.78 -1.86 1.81
N ALA A 64 4.19 -2.84 0.99
CA ALA A 64 3.90 -4.25 1.21
C ALA A 64 5.20 -5.04 1.27
N HIS A 65 5.26 -6.03 2.16
CA HIS A 65 6.49 -6.79 2.41
C HIS A 65 6.83 -7.83 1.33
N ASN A 66 5.94 -8.05 0.36
CA ASN A 66 6.16 -9.01 -0.73
C ASN A 66 5.42 -8.60 -2.03
N LYS A 67 5.90 -9.09 -3.18
CA LYS A 67 5.36 -8.75 -4.51
C LYS A 67 3.90 -9.23 -4.70
N THR A 68 3.52 -10.37 -4.15
CA THR A 68 2.15 -10.91 -4.29
C THR A 68 1.12 -10.02 -3.62
N LEU A 69 1.36 -9.62 -2.37
CA LEU A 69 0.49 -8.71 -1.64
C LEU A 69 0.48 -7.31 -2.28
N ALA A 70 1.63 -6.83 -2.75
CA ALA A 70 1.70 -5.56 -3.47
C ALA A 70 0.80 -5.56 -4.72
N ALA A 71 0.83 -6.66 -5.50
CA ALA A 71 -0.01 -6.80 -6.69
C ALA A 71 -1.51 -6.90 -6.35
N GLN A 72 -1.87 -7.58 -5.26
CA GLN A 72 -3.24 -7.64 -4.75
C GLN A 72 -3.74 -6.24 -4.36
N LEU A 73 -2.98 -5.52 -3.54
CA LEU A 73 -3.32 -4.16 -3.12
C LEU A 73 -3.41 -3.20 -4.31
N TYR A 74 -2.48 -3.29 -5.27
CA TYR A 74 -2.54 -2.49 -6.49
C TYR A 74 -3.85 -2.73 -7.26
N SER A 75 -4.26 -3.99 -7.41
CA SER A 75 -5.50 -4.34 -8.11
C SER A 75 -6.74 -3.82 -7.37
N GLU A 76 -6.77 -3.95 -6.03
CA GLU A 76 -7.84 -3.42 -5.19
C GLU A 76 -7.91 -1.89 -5.26
N PHE A 77 -6.79 -1.18 -5.09
CA PHE A 77 -6.76 0.28 -5.17
C PHE A 77 -7.11 0.81 -6.56
N LYS A 78 -6.70 0.11 -7.62
CA LYS A 78 -7.07 0.48 -8.99
C LYS A 78 -8.57 0.33 -9.24
N ALA A 79 -9.21 -0.66 -8.63
CA ALA A 79 -10.67 -0.81 -8.67
C ALA A 79 -11.37 0.26 -7.81
N PHE A 80 -10.80 0.62 -6.65
CA PHE A 80 -11.35 1.66 -5.78
C PHE A 80 -11.19 3.08 -6.32
N PHE A 81 -10.15 3.36 -7.11
CA PHE A 81 -9.85 4.69 -7.61
C PHE A 81 -9.62 4.68 -9.13
N PRO A 82 -10.64 4.33 -9.93
CA PRO A 82 -10.49 4.15 -11.38
C PRO A 82 -10.15 5.45 -12.13
N ASP A 83 -10.50 6.61 -11.57
CA ASP A 83 -10.21 7.94 -12.14
C ASP A 83 -8.96 8.62 -11.56
N ASN A 84 -8.22 7.91 -10.69
CA ASN A 84 -6.97 8.42 -10.12
C ASN A 84 -5.78 7.58 -10.55
N GLU A 85 -4.61 8.20 -10.50
CA GLU A 85 -3.34 7.53 -10.80
C GLU A 85 -2.96 6.56 -9.69
N VAL A 86 -3.19 5.27 -9.91
CA VAL A 86 -2.73 4.17 -9.07
C VAL A 86 -1.54 3.52 -9.77
N HIS A 87 -0.38 3.56 -9.13
CA HIS A 87 0.88 3.04 -9.67
C HIS A 87 1.40 1.83 -8.91
N TYR A 88 2.25 1.04 -9.58
CA TYR A 88 2.88 -0.15 -9.02
C TYR A 88 4.40 0.00 -9.12
N PHE A 89 5.09 -0.03 -7.97
CA PHE A 89 6.54 0.16 -7.90
C PHE A 89 7.19 -0.99 -7.13
N VAL A 90 7.84 -1.89 -7.86
CA VAL A 90 8.58 -3.04 -7.33
C VAL A 90 9.88 -3.23 -8.12
N SER A 91 10.78 -4.07 -7.61
CA SER A 91 11.92 -4.50 -8.42
C SER A 91 11.46 -5.09 -9.74
N TYR A 92 11.99 -4.55 -10.83
CA TYR A 92 11.76 -5.00 -12.20
C TYR A 92 12.58 -6.24 -12.57
N PHE A 93 13.50 -6.68 -11.70
CA PHE A 93 14.26 -7.90 -11.93
C PHE A 93 13.37 -9.12 -11.68
N ASP A 94 13.33 -10.01 -12.66
CA ASP A 94 12.74 -11.35 -12.52
C ASP A 94 13.68 -12.25 -11.72
N TYR A 95 14.99 -12.10 -11.98
CA TYR A 95 16.05 -12.74 -11.23
C TYR A 95 17.18 -11.75 -10.97
N TYR A 96 17.69 -11.74 -9.74
CA TYR A 96 18.82 -10.91 -9.36
C TYR A 96 19.76 -11.67 -8.42
N GLN A 97 20.99 -11.85 -8.88
CA GLN A 97 22.12 -12.29 -8.07
C GLN A 97 23.02 -11.09 -7.81
N PRO A 98 23.16 -10.63 -6.55
CA PRO A 98 24.12 -9.59 -6.23
C PRO A 98 25.55 -10.09 -6.42
N GLU A 99 26.45 -9.18 -6.73
CA GLU A 99 27.88 -9.41 -6.61
C GLU A 99 28.23 -9.73 -5.16
N ALA A 100 29.02 -10.77 -4.92
CA ALA A 100 29.40 -11.17 -3.57
C ALA A 100 30.76 -11.87 -3.57
N TYR A 101 31.40 -11.90 -2.41
CA TYR A 101 32.61 -12.68 -2.17
C TYR A 101 32.42 -13.53 -0.91
N ILE A 102 32.64 -14.85 -1.03
CA ILE A 102 32.52 -15.82 0.04
C ILE A 102 33.93 -16.19 0.52
N SER A 103 34.31 -15.66 1.68
CA SER A 103 35.67 -15.81 2.21
C SER A 103 36.03 -17.24 2.61
N SER A 104 35.07 -18.04 3.06
CA SER A 104 35.32 -19.42 3.51
C SER A 104 35.74 -20.37 2.39
N SER A 105 35.36 -20.04 1.15
CA SER A 105 35.68 -20.84 -0.04
C SER A 105 36.51 -20.06 -1.07
N ASP A 106 37.01 -18.87 -0.71
CA ASP A 106 37.75 -17.97 -1.62
C ASP A 106 37.04 -17.81 -2.98
N THR A 107 35.71 -17.58 -2.94
CA THR A 107 34.86 -17.59 -4.13
C THR A 107 34.26 -16.23 -4.38
N TYR A 108 34.53 -15.66 -5.55
CA TYR A 108 33.84 -14.48 -6.05
C TYR A 108 32.62 -14.89 -6.88
N ILE A 109 31.48 -14.23 -6.62
CA ILE A 109 30.21 -14.40 -7.29
C ILE A 109 29.95 -13.13 -8.09
N GLU A 110 29.96 -13.26 -9.42
CA GLU A 110 29.61 -12.15 -10.31
C GLU A 110 28.14 -11.77 -10.19
N LYS A 111 27.87 -10.48 -10.41
CA LYS A 111 26.51 -9.97 -10.57
C LYS A 111 25.88 -10.60 -11.81
N ASP A 112 24.70 -11.18 -11.65
CA ASP A 112 23.85 -11.65 -12.75
C ASP A 112 22.42 -11.15 -12.54
N SER A 113 21.78 -10.69 -13.61
CA SER A 113 20.40 -10.23 -13.58
C SER A 113 19.75 -10.51 -14.93
N LYS A 114 18.56 -11.11 -14.89
CA LYS A 114 17.70 -11.32 -16.06
C LYS A 114 16.49 -10.39 -16.01
#